data_AF-T2KPQ5-F1
#
_entry.id   AF-T2KPQ5-F1
#
_cell.length_a   1.000
_cell.length_b   1.000
_cell.length_c   1.000
_cell.angle_alpha   90.00
_cell.angle_beta   90.00
_cell.angle_gamma   90.00
#
_symmetry.space_group_name_H-M   'P 1'
#
loop_
_entity.id
_entity.type
_entity.pdbx_description
1 polymer ?
#
loop_
_entity_poly.entity_id
_entity_poly.type
_entity_poly.pdbx_seq_one_letter_code
_entity_poly.pdbx_strand_id
1 'polypeptide(L)' 'MNKIRIIGLVILVVGIIIQFALENDATDFISGILIGGGIGLLITGKVGKSPK' A
#
# COMPACT_ATOMS: atom_id res chain seq x y z
N MET A 1 -12.94 4.22 -9.55
CA MET A 1 -11.84 3.22 -9.45
C MET A 1 -12.34 2.06 -8.60
N ASN A 2 -11.98 0.81 -8.92
CA ASN A 2 -12.37 -0.34 -8.09
C ASN A 2 -12.05 -0.06 -6.61
N LYS A 3 -12.98 -0.37 -5.69
CA LYS A 3 -12.84 -0.13 -4.24
C LYS A 3 -11.49 -0.63 -3.69
N ILE A 4 -11.01 -1.77 -4.21
CA ILE A 4 -9.71 -2.35 -3.86
C ILE A 4 -8.52 -1.43 -4.20
N ARG A 5 -8.57 -0.69 -5.31
CA ARG A 5 -7.50 0.25 -5.67
C ARG A 5 -7.48 1.48 -4.77
N ILE A 6 -8.65 1.94 -4.33
CA ILE A 6 -8.75 3.06 -3.39
C ILE A 6 -8.15 2.63 -2.05
N ILE A 7 -8.46 1.42 -1.59
CA ILE A 7 -7.89 0.85 -0.36
C ILE A 7 -6.36 0.71 -0.47
N GLY A 8 -5.85 0.17 -1.59
CA GLY A 8 -4.41 0.07 -1.83
C GLY A 8 -3.69 1.43 -1.85
N LEU A 9 -4.32 2.45 -2.43
CA LEU A 9 -3.80 3.82 -2.44
C LEU A 9 -3.74 4.41 -1.02
N VAL A 10 -4.79 4.23 -0.23
CA VAL A 10 -4.84 4.72 1.16
C VAL A 10 -3.75 4.05 2.00
N ILE A 11 -3.60 2.74 1.90
CA ILE A 11 -2.56 1.98 2.61
C ILE A 11 -1.15 2.47 2.22
N LEU A 12 -0.93 2.71 0.91
CA LEU A 12 0.34 3.24 0.42
C LEU A 12 0.66 4.61 1.01
N VAL A 13 -0.30 5.54 0.99
CA VAL A 13 -0.12 6.90 1.51
C VAL A 13 0.17 6.87 3.01
N VAL A 14 -0.56 6.04 3.78
CA VAL A 14 -0.31 5.87 5.21
C VAL A 14 1.08 5.30 5.47
N GLY A 15 1.52 4.29 4.72
CA GLY A 15 2.87 3.73 4.83
C GLY A 15 3.97 4.76 4.58
N ILE A 16 3.81 5.60 3.56
CA ILE A 16 4.74 6.69 3.26
C ILE A 16 4.75 7.73 4.39
N ILE A 17 3.60 8.16 4.88
CA ILE A 17 3.53 9.14 5.98
C ILE A 17 4.23 8.62 7.22
N ILE A 18 4.01 7.35 7.58
CA ILE A 18 4.64 6.73 8.74
C ILE A 18 6.17 6.69 8.60
N GLN A 19 6.69 6.32 7.42
CA GLN A 19 8.13 6.30 7.14
C GLN A 19 8.78 7.68 7.37
N PHE A 20 8.10 8.76 6.97
CA PHE A 20 8.65 10.12 7.04
C PHE A 20 8.33 10.86 8.35
N ALA A 21 7.30 10.45 9.08
CA ALA A 21 6.86 11.14 10.29
C ALA A 21 7.35 10.48 11.59
N LEU A 22 7.68 9.19 11.56
CA LEU A 22 8.03 8.40 12.74
C LEU A 22 9.34 7.65 12.49
N GLU A 23 10.45 8.30 12.81
CA GLU A 23 11.79 7.71 12.71
C GLU A 23 12.06 6.83 13.94
N ASN A 24 11.85 5.53 13.78
CA ASN A 24 12.12 4.50 14.78
C ASN A 24 12.18 3.13 14.07
N ASP A 25 13.08 2.24 14.50
CA ASP A 25 13.39 0.95 13.85
C ASP A 25 12.15 0.07 13.62
N ALA A 26 11.21 0.07 14.57
CA ALA A 26 9.97 -0.67 14.45
C ALA A 26 9.04 -0.10 13.37
N THR A 27 9.03 1.22 13.20
CA THR A 27 8.17 1.90 12.23
C THR A 27 8.71 1.76 10.80
N ASP A 28 10.02 1.68 10.61
CA ASP A 28 10.63 1.42 9.30
C ASP A 28 10.24 0.05 8.73
N PHE A 29 10.15 -0.96 9.59
CA PHE A 29 9.66 -2.28 9.19
C PHE A 29 8.17 -2.26 8.83
N ILE A 30 7.35 -1.60 9.66
CA ILE A 30 5.90 -1.50 9.44
C ILE A 30 5.58 -0.67 8.20
N SER A 31 6.26 0.47 7.98
CA SER A 31 6.09 1.30 6.79
C SER A 31 6.49 0.53 5.53
N GLY A 32 7.57 -0.27 5.58
CA GLY A 32 7.96 -1.15 4.48
C GLY A 32 6.87 -2.16 4.10
N ILE A 33 6.24 -2.80 5.08
CA ILE A 33 5.10 -3.71 4.85
C ILE A 33 3.90 -2.95 4.27
N LEU A 34 3.58 -1.77 4.79
CA LEU A 34 2.45 -0.97 4.31
C LEU A 34 2.68 -0.46 2.88
N ILE A 35 3.89 -0.02 2.56
CA ILE A 35 4.27 0.42 1.21
C ILE A 35 4.22 -0.78 0.25
N GLY A 36 4.88 -1.89 0.61
CA GLY A 36 4.87 -3.11 -0.22
C GLY A 36 3.48 -3.69 -0.42
N GLY A 37 2.68 -3.77 0.64
CA GLY A 37 1.28 -4.23 0.61
C GLY A 37 0.37 -3.28 -0.17
N GLY A 38 0.55 -1.96 -0.04
CA GLY A 38 -0.15 -0.95 -0.81
C GLY A 38 0.13 -1.06 -2.32
N ILE A 39 1.41 -1.18 -2.70
CA ILE A 39 1.82 -1.43 -4.09
C ILE A 39 1.23 -2.76 -4.59
N GLY A 40 1.36 -3.83 -3.80
CA GLY A 40 0.83 -5.15 -4.12
C GLY A 40 -0.68 -5.14 -4.37
N LEU A 41 -1.44 -4.42 -3.55
CA LEU A 41 -2.90 -4.25 -3.73
C LEU A 41 -3.24 -3.42 -4.96
N LEU A 42 -2.47 -2.38 -5.27
CA LEU A 42 -2.65 -1.56 -6.48
C LEU A 42 -2.41 -2.38 -7.76
N ILE A 43 -1.39 -3.25 -7.74
CA ILE A 43 -1.06 -4.14 -8.86
C ILE A 43 -2.05 -5.30 -8.97
N THR A 44 -2.36 -5.99 -7.87
CA THR A 44 -3.30 -7.13 -7.85
C THR A 44 -4.72 -6.68 -8.22
N GLY A 45 -5.12 -5.47 -7.79
CA GLY A 45 -6.35 -4.82 -8.25
C GLY A 45 -6.37 -4.43 -9.73
N LYS A 46 -5.26 -4.59 -10.45
CA LYS A 46 -5.14 -4.49 -11.91
C LYS A 46 -5.18 -5.87 -12.57
N VAL A 47 -4.57 -6.89 -11.96
CA VAL A 47 -4.52 -8.29 -12.44
C VAL A 47 -5.85 -9.04 -12.25
N GLY A 48 -6.66 -8.68 -11.25
CA GLY A 48 -7.98 -9.27 -11.02
C GLY A 48 -9.06 -8.95 -12.08
N LYS A 49 -8.75 -8.12 -13.08
CA LYS A 49 -9.56 -8.00 -14.30
C LYS A 49 -9.02 -8.96 -15.35
N SER A 50 -9.23 -10.25 -15.13
CA SER A 50 -9.15 -11.23 -16.22
C SER A 50 -10.18 -10.81 -17.28
N PRO A 51 -9.79 -10.61 -18.55
CA PRO A 51 -10.74 -10.45 -19.63
C PRO A 51 -11.48 -11.78 -19.75
N LYS A 52 -12.76 -11.79 -19.39
CA LYS A 52 -13.67 -12.83 -19.88
C LYS A 52 -13.86 -12.65 -21.37
#